data_AF-A0A7C3FJ14-F1
#
_entry.id   AF-A0A7C3FJ14-F1
#
_cell.length_a   1.000
_cell.length_b   1.000
_cell.length_c   1.000
_cell.angle_alpha   90.00
_cell.angle_beta   90.00
_cell.angle_gamma   90.00
#
_symmetry.space_group_name_H-M   'P 1'
#
loop_
_entity.id
_entity.type
_entity.pdbx_description
1 polymer ?
#
loop_
_entity_poly.entity_id
_entity_poly.type
_entity_poly.pdbx_seq_one_letter_code
_entity_poly.pdbx_strand_id
1 'polypeptide(L)'
;MKDEQNHSLRTTLLWLLLILSLLLNSGVLYALYYVRAESLELLTQAERTVEQLSSQPIKTIIEIDQRIPLSETFPFAHSFPVPIDTTYFLSTVVQTEVSLPLLGARTVNIPIQADIPLQLELDIPVQTNIPLSFTYHLRTSLPIEVSLPPETLVPISVLLQQAIAALK
;
A
#
# COMPACT_ATOMS: atom_id res chain seq x y z
N MET A 1 92.54 -39.61 -1.48
CA MET A 1 92.16 -38.27 -0.98
C MET A 1 91.02 -37.58 -1.76
N LYS A 2 90.31 -38.26 -2.69
CA LYS A 2 89.16 -37.66 -3.42
C LYS A 2 87.79 -38.09 -2.88
N ASP A 3 87.71 -39.21 -2.15
CA ASP A 3 86.46 -39.72 -1.56
C ASP A 3 86.05 -39.02 -0.25
N GLU A 4 86.99 -38.63 0.61
CA GLU A 4 86.69 -37.93 1.87
C GLU A 4 86.07 -36.54 1.65
N GLN A 5 86.52 -35.85 0.60
CA GLN A 5 86.05 -34.49 0.27
C GLN A 5 84.62 -34.50 -0.29
N ASN A 6 84.22 -35.58 -0.97
CA ASN A 6 82.86 -35.71 -1.50
C ASN A 6 81.85 -36.03 -0.38
N HIS A 7 82.30 -36.69 0.70
CA HIS A 7 81.43 -37.02 1.83
C HIS A 7 81.08 -35.80 2.70
N SER A 8 82.03 -34.88 2.92
CA SER A 8 81.77 -33.64 3.67
C SER A 8 80.92 -32.64 2.87
N LEU A 9 81.10 -32.55 1.55
CA LEU A 9 80.27 -31.70 0.70
C LEU A 9 78.81 -32.15 0.67
N ARG A 10 78.56 -33.47 0.63
CA ARG A 10 77.22 -34.05 0.71
C ARG A 10 76.54 -33.76 2.04
N THR A 11 77.24 -33.90 3.17
CA THR A 11 76.64 -33.62 4.48
C THR A 11 76.39 -32.13 4.68
N THR A 12 77.27 -31.23 4.20
CA THR A 12 77.01 -29.78 4.24
C THR A 12 75.81 -29.38 3.40
N LEU A 13 75.62 -30.00 2.22
CA LEU A 13 74.45 -29.76 1.37
C LEU A 13 73.17 -30.23 2.07
N LEU A 14 73.21 -31.41 2.71
CA LEU A 14 72.08 -31.95 3.47
C LEU A 14 71.72 -31.07 4.67
N TRP A 15 72.70 -30.54 5.41
CA TRP A 15 72.48 -29.60 6.51
C TRP A 15 71.89 -28.28 6.03
N LEU A 16 72.39 -27.74 4.92
CA LEU A 16 71.86 -26.50 4.34
C LEU A 16 70.41 -26.68 3.88
N LEU A 17 70.10 -27.82 3.25
CA LEU A 17 68.73 -28.17 2.84
C LEU A 17 67.80 -28.40 4.04
N LEU A 18 68.30 -29.01 5.12
CA LEU A 18 67.56 -29.22 6.38
C LEU A 18 67.21 -27.88 7.05
N ILE A 19 68.18 -26.97 7.16
CA ILE A 19 67.96 -25.62 7.73
C ILE A 19 66.97 -24.84 6.87
N LEU A 20 67.10 -24.92 5.54
CA LEU A 20 66.17 -24.26 4.61
C LEU A 20 64.74 -24.83 4.75
N SER A 21 64.60 -26.14 4.86
CA SER A 21 63.30 -26.79 5.09
C SER A 21 62.69 -26.40 6.43
N LEU A 22 63.50 -26.34 7.50
CA LEU A 22 63.04 -25.94 8.82
C LEU A 22 62.58 -24.47 8.85
N LEU A 23 63.32 -23.57 8.19
CA LEU A 23 62.92 -22.16 8.04
C LEU A 23 61.62 -22.02 7.25
N LEU A 24 61.48 -22.74 6.15
CA LEU A 24 60.27 -22.72 5.34
C LEU A 24 59.07 -23.23 6.14
N ASN A 25 59.22 -24.36 6.83
CA ASN A 25 58.17 -24.93 7.69
C ASN A 25 57.84 -24.00 8.87
N SER A 26 58.84 -23.39 9.49
CA SER A 26 58.63 -22.42 10.57
C SER A 26 57.89 -21.17 10.08
N GLY A 27 58.20 -20.69 8.87
CA GLY A 27 57.49 -19.57 8.24
C GLY A 27 56.03 -19.90 7.95
N VAL A 28 55.75 -21.10 7.42
CA VAL A 28 54.38 -21.59 7.20
C VAL A 28 53.60 -21.70 8.52
N LEU A 29 54.22 -22.26 9.57
CA LEU A 29 53.59 -22.34 10.89
C LEU A 29 53.30 -20.97 11.50
N TYR A 30 54.22 -20.02 11.35
CA TYR A 30 54.02 -18.64 11.81
C TYR A 30 52.88 -17.94 11.06
N ALA A 31 52.81 -18.11 9.74
CA ALA A 31 51.73 -17.59 8.92
C ALA A 31 50.37 -18.20 9.32
N LEU A 32 50.32 -19.52 9.55
CA LEU A 32 49.11 -20.20 10.00
C LEU A 32 48.66 -19.73 11.40
N TYR A 33 49.60 -19.52 12.32
CA TYR A 33 49.31 -19.00 13.65
C TYR A 33 48.70 -17.59 13.59
N TYR A 34 49.29 -16.72 12.76
CA TYR A 34 48.81 -15.35 12.57
C TYR A 34 47.38 -15.32 12.00
N VAL A 35 47.13 -16.04 10.91
CA VAL A 35 45.81 -16.11 10.26
C VAL A 35 44.74 -16.69 11.20
N ARG A 36 45.10 -17.69 12.02
CA ARG A 36 44.20 -18.30 12.99
C ARG A 36 43.76 -17.32 14.08
N ALA A 37 44.70 -16.52 14.59
CA ALA A 37 44.39 -15.51 15.62
C ALA A 37 43.44 -14.44 15.08
N GLU A 38 43.70 -13.93 13.87
CA GLU A 38 42.87 -12.94 13.20
C GLU A 38 41.46 -13.49 12.88
N SER A 39 41.38 -14.73 12.40
CA SER A 39 40.10 -15.38 12.06
C SER A 39 39.20 -15.60 13.28
N LEU A 40 39.77 -15.96 14.44
CA LEU A 40 39.02 -16.13 15.69
C LEU A 40 38.36 -14.82 16.13
N GLU A 41 39.06 -13.71 16.00
CA GLU A 41 38.55 -12.38 16.34
C GLU A 41 37.37 -12.01 15.43
N LEU A 42 37.53 -12.17 14.10
CA LEU A 42 36.49 -11.88 13.12
C LEU A 42 35.23 -12.73 13.33
N LEU A 43 35.39 -14.03 13.63
CA LEU A 43 34.26 -14.92 13.88
C LEU A 43 33.54 -14.60 15.19
N THR A 44 34.28 -14.26 16.25
CA THR A 44 33.69 -13.84 17.53
C THR A 44 32.94 -12.52 17.38
N GLN A 45 33.44 -11.60 16.54
CA GLN A 45 32.74 -10.37 16.22
C GLN A 45 31.46 -10.64 15.43
N ALA A 46 31.51 -11.52 14.42
CA ALA A 46 30.34 -11.92 13.65
C ALA A 46 29.25 -12.56 14.53
N GLU A 47 29.63 -13.40 15.50
CA GLU A 47 28.70 -14.00 16.47
C GLU A 47 27.94 -12.93 17.26
N ARG A 48 28.65 -11.94 17.79
CA ARG A 48 28.04 -10.82 18.53
C ARG A 48 27.11 -9.99 17.65
N THR A 49 27.47 -9.74 16.40
CA THR A 49 26.61 -9.01 15.46
C THR A 49 25.32 -9.78 15.19
N VAL A 50 25.39 -11.11 15.01
CA VAL A 50 24.20 -11.95 14.85
C VAL A 50 23.33 -11.94 16.10
N GLU A 51 23.92 -11.97 17.30
CA GLU A 51 23.21 -11.85 18.58
C GLU A 51 22.51 -10.49 18.75
N GLN A 52 23.15 -9.40 18.30
CA GLN A 52 22.56 -8.05 18.28
C GLN A 52 21.36 -7.96 17.34
N LEU A 53 21.44 -8.57 16.15
CA LEU A 53 20.32 -8.63 15.20
C LEU A 53 19.15 -9.49 15.71
N SER A 54 19.43 -10.49 16.56
CA SER A 54 18.41 -11.31 17.22
C SER A 54 17.70 -10.56 18.35
N SER A 55 18.43 -9.68 19.07
CA SER A 55 17.93 -9.00 20.27
C SER A 55 17.33 -7.61 20.01
N GLN A 56 17.58 -7.01 18.84
CA GLN A 56 17.09 -5.66 18.51
C GLN A 56 16.16 -5.70 17.29
N PRO A 57 15.02 -4.99 17.35
CA PRO A 57 14.15 -4.85 16.19
C PRO A 57 14.83 -3.96 15.13
N ILE A 58 14.74 -4.39 13.88
CA ILE A 58 15.22 -3.63 12.73
C ILE A 58 14.21 -2.52 12.44
N LYS A 59 14.65 -1.27 12.54
CA LYS A 59 13.84 -0.10 12.20
C LYS A 59 13.95 0.15 10.70
N THR A 60 12.83 0.06 10.00
CA THR A 60 12.76 0.38 8.58
C THR A 60 11.55 1.25 8.28
N ILE A 61 11.65 2.04 7.22
CA ILE A 61 10.57 2.90 6.75
C ILE A 61 9.97 2.22 5.52
N ILE A 62 8.68 1.88 5.59
CA ILE A 62 7.95 1.42 4.43
C ILE A 62 7.23 2.62 3.80
N GLU A 63 7.49 2.84 2.52
CA GLU A 63 6.74 3.80 1.72
C GLU A 63 5.52 3.12 1.09
N ILE A 64 4.34 3.71 1.34
CA ILE A 64 3.07 3.28 0.76
C ILE A 64 2.67 4.34 -0.26
N ASP A 65 2.67 3.99 -1.56
CA ASP A 65 2.09 4.80 -2.65
C ASP A 65 0.95 4.00 -3.30
N GLN A 66 -0.28 4.32 -2.93
CA GLN A 66 -1.48 3.64 -3.41
C GLN A 66 -2.47 4.60 -4.03
N ARG A 67 -3.14 4.15 -5.09
CA ARG A 67 -4.25 4.84 -5.74
C ARG A 67 -5.53 4.13 -5.37
N ILE A 68 -6.38 4.78 -4.59
CA ILE A 68 -7.66 4.23 -4.13
C ILE A 68 -8.76 4.81 -5.02
N PRO A 69 -9.34 4.03 -5.94
CA PRO A 69 -10.49 4.48 -6.72
C PRO A 69 -11.73 4.45 -5.84
N LEU A 70 -12.47 5.56 -5.84
CA LEU A 70 -13.74 5.71 -5.15
C LEU A 70 -14.79 6.01 -6.20
N SER A 71 -15.82 5.17 -6.26
CA SER A 71 -16.93 5.30 -7.20
C SER A 71 -18.24 5.14 -6.46
N GLU A 72 -18.97 6.23 -6.35
CA GLU A 72 -20.24 6.32 -5.64
C GLU A 72 -21.30 6.86 -6.60
N THR A 73 -22.55 6.43 -6.44
CA THR A 73 -23.67 6.95 -7.23
C THR A 73 -24.67 7.58 -6.28
N PHE A 74 -24.85 8.89 -6.41
CA PHE A 74 -25.77 9.63 -5.57
C PHE A 74 -27.13 9.79 -6.28
N PRO A 75 -28.24 9.33 -5.67
CA PRO A 75 -29.56 9.61 -6.20
C PRO A 75 -29.90 11.08 -5.95
N PHE A 76 -30.24 11.79 -7.01
CA PHE A 76 -30.77 13.15 -6.94
C PHE A 76 -32.26 13.11 -7.30
N ALA A 77 -33.11 13.53 -6.36
CA ALA A 77 -34.55 13.61 -6.54
C ALA A 77 -35.01 15.03 -6.19
N HIS A 78 -35.53 15.75 -7.18
CA HIS A 78 -36.05 17.09 -7.00
C HIS A 78 -37.29 17.31 -7.86
N SER A 79 -38.28 18.01 -7.33
CA SER A 79 -39.44 18.47 -8.08
C SER A 79 -39.34 19.98 -8.26
N PHE A 80 -39.65 20.46 -9.47
CA PHE A 80 -39.80 21.89 -9.71
C PHE A 80 -41.24 22.21 -10.14
N PRO A 81 -41.85 23.27 -9.58
CA PRO A 81 -43.19 23.67 -9.96
C PRO A 81 -43.15 24.37 -11.33
N VAL A 82 -44.03 23.97 -12.23
CA VAL A 82 -44.28 24.64 -13.50
C VAL A 82 -45.64 25.33 -13.41
N PRO A 83 -45.69 26.67 -13.44
CA PRO A 83 -46.95 27.39 -13.49
C PRO A 83 -47.59 27.22 -14.88
N ILE A 84 -48.89 26.93 -14.89
CA ILE A 84 -49.72 26.84 -16.09
C ILE A 84 -50.84 27.86 -15.94
N ASP A 85 -50.75 28.91 -16.75
CA ASP A 85 -51.79 29.92 -16.88
C ASP A 85 -52.64 29.59 -18.11
N THR A 86 -53.90 29.25 -17.88
CA THR A 86 -54.86 28.97 -18.97
C THR A 86 -56.19 29.65 -18.70
N THR A 87 -57.00 29.84 -19.73
CA THR A 87 -58.33 30.41 -19.61
C THR A 87 -59.33 29.40 -20.15
N TYR A 88 -60.25 28.96 -19.29
CA TYR A 88 -61.33 28.08 -19.68
C TYR A 88 -62.54 28.91 -20.12
N PHE A 89 -62.95 28.72 -21.38
CA PHE A 89 -64.14 29.35 -21.92
C PHE A 89 -65.38 28.52 -21.57
N LEU A 90 -66.21 29.05 -20.69
CA LEU A 90 -67.51 28.47 -20.36
C LEU A 90 -68.58 29.07 -21.27
N SER A 91 -69.26 28.21 -22.04
CA SER A 91 -70.43 28.58 -22.83
C SER A 91 -71.58 27.62 -22.55
N THR A 92 -72.58 28.07 -21.81
CA THR A 92 -73.75 27.26 -21.46
C THR A 92 -75.03 28.09 -21.54
N VAL A 93 -76.19 27.43 -21.56
CA VAL A 93 -77.50 28.08 -21.54
C VAL A 93 -78.26 27.59 -20.31
N VAL A 94 -78.66 28.51 -19.45
CA VAL A 94 -79.45 28.21 -18.26
C VAL A 94 -80.90 28.60 -18.50
N GLN A 95 -81.81 27.68 -18.20
CA GLN A 95 -83.26 27.93 -18.21
C GLN A 95 -83.69 28.46 -16.85
N THR A 96 -84.27 29.66 -16.82
CA THR A 96 -84.84 30.23 -15.61
C THR A 96 -86.26 30.71 -15.85
N GLU A 97 -87.09 30.65 -14.82
CA GLU A 97 -88.43 31.24 -14.85
C GLU A 97 -88.37 32.70 -14.39
N VAL A 98 -88.88 33.60 -15.21
CA VAL A 98 -89.01 35.03 -14.87
C VAL A 98 -90.48 35.35 -14.72
N SER A 99 -90.85 35.96 -13.60
CA SER A 99 -92.22 36.42 -13.35
C SER A 99 -92.37 37.85 -13.89
N LEU A 100 -93.18 38.00 -14.93
CA LEU A 100 -93.46 39.29 -15.56
C LEU A 100 -94.80 39.84 -15.02
N PRO A 101 -94.85 41.09 -14.53
CA PRO A 101 -96.12 41.68 -14.12
C PRO A 101 -97.07 41.72 -15.32
N LEU A 102 -98.29 41.18 -15.13
CA LEU A 102 -99.37 40.99 -16.12
C LEU A 102 -99.25 39.77 -17.07
N LEU A 103 -98.12 39.06 -17.12
CA LEU A 103 -97.88 37.97 -18.10
C LEU A 103 -97.61 36.58 -17.48
N GLY A 104 -97.51 36.49 -16.15
CA GLY A 104 -97.26 35.25 -15.42
C GLY A 104 -95.79 34.78 -15.48
N ALA A 105 -95.52 33.57 -14.99
CA ALA A 105 -94.19 32.96 -15.05
C ALA A 105 -93.88 32.45 -16.48
N ARG A 106 -92.71 32.81 -17.00
CA ARG A 106 -92.23 32.36 -18.31
C ARG A 106 -90.81 31.82 -18.20
N THR A 107 -90.56 30.68 -18.82
CA THR A 107 -89.22 30.11 -18.97
C THR A 107 -88.45 30.88 -20.04
N VAL A 108 -87.26 31.37 -19.68
CA VAL A 108 -86.36 32.10 -20.57
C VAL A 108 -85.02 31.38 -20.60
N ASN A 109 -84.43 31.27 -21.79
CA ASN A 109 -83.08 30.76 -21.99
C ASN A 109 -82.09 31.91 -21.85
N ILE A 110 -81.21 31.86 -20.86
CA ILE A 110 -80.16 32.86 -20.66
C ILE A 110 -78.82 32.23 -21.05
N PRO A 111 -78.16 32.70 -22.13
CA PRO A 111 -76.80 32.27 -22.45
C PRO A 111 -75.83 32.85 -21.42
N ILE A 112 -74.98 32.00 -20.87
CA ILE A 112 -73.88 32.37 -19.99
C ILE A 112 -72.58 32.09 -20.75
N GLN A 113 -71.82 33.15 -20.99
CA GLN A 113 -70.47 33.10 -21.52
C GLN A 113 -69.54 33.69 -20.47
N ALA A 114 -68.53 32.94 -20.07
CA ALA A 114 -67.57 33.40 -19.08
C ALA A 114 -66.17 32.88 -19.42
N ASP A 115 -65.18 33.78 -19.31
CA ASP A 115 -63.76 33.44 -19.33
C ASP A 115 -63.31 33.19 -17.88
N ILE A 116 -62.95 31.96 -17.57
CA ILE A 116 -62.51 31.56 -16.23
C ILE A 116 -60.98 31.39 -16.28
N PRO A 117 -60.20 32.32 -15.68
CA PRO A 117 -58.76 32.14 -15.58
C PRO A 117 -58.45 31.01 -14.61
N LEU A 118 -57.59 30.09 -15.03
CA LEU A 118 -57.09 28.98 -14.24
C LEU A 118 -55.58 29.13 -14.09
N GLN A 119 -55.14 29.13 -12.83
CA GLN A 119 -53.74 29.09 -12.44
C GLN A 119 -53.49 27.74 -11.80
N LEU A 120 -52.67 26.92 -12.44
CA LEU A 120 -52.33 25.58 -11.96
C LEU A 120 -50.82 25.53 -11.74
N GLU A 121 -50.39 24.87 -10.67
CA GLU A 121 -48.97 24.54 -10.47
C GLU A 121 -48.82 23.02 -10.63
N LEU A 122 -47.98 22.62 -11.59
CA LEU A 122 -47.66 21.23 -11.83
C LEU A 122 -46.25 20.92 -11.33
N ASP A 123 -46.13 20.02 -10.36
CA ASP A 123 -44.83 19.54 -9.90
C ASP A 123 -44.28 18.46 -10.84
N ILE A 124 -43.17 18.76 -11.50
CA ILE A 124 -42.49 17.80 -12.38
C ILE A 124 -41.35 17.13 -11.60
N PRO A 125 -41.42 15.81 -11.32
CA PRO A 125 -40.35 15.11 -10.62
C PRO A 125 -39.19 14.81 -11.57
N VAL A 126 -37.98 15.16 -11.16
CA VAL A 126 -36.72 14.76 -11.81
C VAL A 126 -35.99 13.80 -10.88
N GLN A 127 -35.74 12.59 -11.38
CA GLN A 127 -34.94 11.58 -10.70
C GLN A 127 -33.75 11.24 -11.59
N THR A 128 -32.54 11.49 -11.09
CA THR A 128 -31.31 11.18 -11.81
C THR A 128 -30.26 10.63 -10.87
N ASN A 129 -29.39 9.77 -11.39
CA ASN A 129 -28.28 9.20 -10.66
C ASN A 129 -27.00 9.89 -11.11
N ILE A 130 -26.30 10.53 -10.19
CA ILE A 130 -25.05 11.24 -10.48
C ILE A 130 -23.89 10.33 -10.10
N PRO A 131 -23.15 9.76 -11.09
CA PRO A 131 -21.95 9.00 -10.81
C PRO A 131 -20.82 9.95 -10.43
N LEU A 132 -20.23 9.75 -9.26
CA LEU A 132 -19.01 10.44 -8.83
C LEU A 132 -17.87 9.42 -8.80
N SER A 133 -16.84 9.68 -9.58
CA SER A 133 -15.64 8.84 -9.64
C SER A 133 -14.40 9.71 -9.41
N PHE A 134 -13.62 9.39 -8.39
CA PHE A 134 -12.35 10.05 -8.12
C PHE A 134 -11.31 9.05 -7.63
N THR A 135 -10.04 9.41 -7.80
CA THR A 135 -8.91 8.58 -7.35
C THR A 135 -8.18 9.33 -6.24
N TYR A 136 -8.15 8.74 -5.05
CA TYR A 136 -7.37 9.27 -3.94
C TYR A 136 -5.96 8.70 -3.97
N HIS A 137 -4.96 9.57 -3.93
CA HIS A 137 -3.55 9.19 -3.88
C HIS A 137 -3.09 9.16 -2.42
N LEU A 138 -2.96 7.96 -1.86
CA LEU A 138 -2.42 7.75 -0.53
C LEU A 138 -0.90 7.60 -0.62
N ARG A 139 -0.17 8.61 -0.14
CA ARG A 139 1.29 8.56 0.04
C ARG A 139 1.62 8.72 1.51
N THR A 140 2.16 7.69 2.13
CA THR A 140 2.55 7.71 3.54
C THR A 140 3.79 6.88 3.79
N SER A 141 4.59 7.31 4.76
CA SER A 141 5.80 6.62 5.21
C SER A 141 5.55 6.09 6.61
N LEU A 142 5.51 4.77 6.77
CA LEU A 142 5.26 4.13 8.05
C LEU A 142 6.58 3.60 8.63
N PRO A 143 7.05 4.12 9.77
CA PRO A 143 8.16 3.50 10.49
C PRO A 143 7.65 2.19 11.10
N ILE A 144 8.29 1.08 10.77
CA ILE A 144 8.00 -0.21 11.36
C ILE A 144 9.24 -0.80 12.01
N GLU A 145 9.00 -1.58 13.07
CA GLU A 145 10.02 -2.32 13.80
C GLU A 145 9.82 -3.80 13.50
N VAL A 146 10.78 -4.41 12.80
CA VAL A 146 10.73 -5.83 12.41
C VAL A 146 11.68 -6.61 13.30
N SER A 147 11.14 -7.51 14.12
CA SER A 147 11.94 -8.50 14.84
C SER A 147 12.17 -9.71 13.94
N LEU A 148 13.43 -10.11 13.79
CA LEU A 148 13.78 -11.34 13.08
C LEU A 148 13.41 -12.54 13.96
N PRO A 149 12.70 -13.55 13.42
CA PRO A 149 12.47 -14.79 14.16
C PRO A 149 13.82 -15.46 14.47
N PRO A 150 14.02 -15.99 15.68
CA PRO A 150 15.27 -16.66 16.06
C PRO A 150 15.61 -17.81 15.09
N GLU A 151 14.59 -18.51 14.59
CA GLU A 151 14.67 -19.56 13.57
C GLU A 151 15.53 -19.17 12.34
N THR A 152 15.50 -17.89 11.95
CA THR A 152 16.20 -17.39 10.75
C THR A 152 17.71 -17.23 10.96
N LEU A 153 18.13 -17.07 12.22
CA LEU A 153 19.53 -16.84 12.60
C LEU A 153 20.22 -18.10 13.15
N VAL A 154 19.45 -19.12 13.55
CA VAL A 154 19.97 -20.42 14.05
C VAL A 154 20.98 -21.07 13.09
N PRO A 155 20.77 -21.13 11.76
CA PRO A 155 21.75 -21.77 10.87
C PRO A 155 23.10 -21.04 10.89
N ILE A 156 23.08 -19.71 10.95
CA ILE A 156 24.28 -18.87 10.92
C ILE A 156 25.02 -18.97 12.26
N SER A 157 24.31 -18.93 13.39
CA SER A 157 24.93 -19.05 14.71
C SER A 157 25.60 -20.41 14.90
N VAL A 158 24.98 -21.50 14.44
CA VAL A 158 25.58 -22.85 14.48
C VAL A 158 26.85 -22.93 13.63
N LEU A 159 26.86 -22.35 12.42
CA LEU A 159 28.05 -22.31 11.57
C LEU A 159 29.19 -21.50 12.22
N LEU A 160 28.87 -20.36 12.82
CA LEU A 160 29.87 -19.54 13.52
C LEU A 160 30.45 -20.27 14.73
N GLN A 161 29.61 -20.93 15.53
CA GLN A 161 30.06 -21.74 16.68
C GLN A 161 30.97 -22.89 16.25
N GLN A 162 30.63 -23.58 15.16
CA GLN A 162 31.46 -24.65 14.60
C GLN A 162 32.80 -24.11 14.08
N ALA A 163 32.80 -22.97 13.38
CA ALA A 163 34.02 -22.35 12.87
C ALA A 163 34.95 -21.90 14.01
N ILE A 164 34.40 -21.29 15.06
CA ILE A 164 35.15 -20.90 16.27
C ILE A 164 35.72 -22.14 16.98
N ALA A 165 34.93 -23.21 17.11
CA ALA A 165 35.37 -24.46 17.72
C ALA A 165 36.49 -25.15 16.92
N ALA A 166 36.43 -25.10 15.59
CA ALA A 166 37.45 -25.67 14.71
C ALA A 166 38.77 -24.87 14.74
N LEU A 167 38.71 -23.59 15.10
CA LEU A 167 39.86 -22.68 15.20
C LEU A 167 40.39 -22.53 16.63
N LYS A 168 39.73 -23.09 17.67
CA LYS A 168 40.24 -23.16 19.05
C LYS A 168 41.15 -24.37 19.26
#